data_AF-A0A2W4QNK0-F1
#
_entry.id   AF-A0A2W4QNK0-F1
#
_cell.length_a   1.000
_cell.length_b   1.000
_cell.length_c   1.000
_cell.angle_alpha   90.00
_cell.angle_beta   90.00
_cell.angle_gamma   90.00
#
_symmetry.space_group_name_H-M   'P 1'
#
loop_
_entity.id
_entity.type
_entity.pdbx_description
1 polymer ?
#
loop_
_entity_poly.entity_id
_entity_poly.type
_entity_poly.pdbx_seq_one_letter_code
_entity_poly.pdbx_strand_id
1 'polypeptide(L)'
;MIYRYSPRFFSQLRRAMTAASRGPYPRLSAWARQTRDLVRDVIVAANAVGIDEARRRALLLHIDHRDISMETILATIRYHAAEEYPYLLRHESSQNLLALHATNLNDRYFVLQLTRTEALQVEPLISRLEALRSHLDNVPDE
;
A
#
# COMPACT_ATOMS: atom_id res chain seq x y z
N MET A 1 -24.52 0.55 46.09
CA MET A 1 -25.39 0.97 44.96
C MET A 1 -24.67 0.61 43.67
N ILE A 2 -24.96 -0.56 43.08
CA ILE A 2 -24.30 -1.04 41.86
C ILE A 2 -25.01 -0.36 40.68
N TYR A 3 -24.33 0.57 40.00
CA TYR A 3 -24.84 1.17 38.77
C TYR A 3 -25.00 0.09 37.71
N ARG A 4 -26.25 -0.31 37.43
CA ARG A 4 -26.57 -1.15 36.27
C ARG A 4 -26.56 -0.26 35.04
N TYR A 5 -25.44 -0.26 34.31
CA TYR A 5 -25.36 0.35 32.99
C TYR A 5 -26.41 -0.26 32.07
N SER A 6 -27.21 0.58 31.42
CA SER A 6 -28.26 0.10 30.52
C SER A 6 -27.63 -0.55 29.28
N PRO A 7 -28.25 -1.58 28.69
CA PRO A 7 -27.79 -2.17 27.42
C PRO A 7 -27.63 -1.14 26.29
N ARG A 8 -28.36 -0.01 26.38
CA ARG A 8 -28.25 1.12 25.44
C ARG A 8 -26.93 1.88 25.56
N PHE A 9 -26.35 1.96 26.76
CA PHE A 9 -25.02 2.58 26.95
C PHE A 9 -23.94 1.77 26.23
N PHE A 10 -23.93 0.44 26.38
CA PHE A 10 -22.95 -0.40 25.71
C PHE A 10 -23.13 -0.43 24.19
N SER A 11 -24.36 -0.38 23.68
CA SER A 11 -24.59 -0.30 22.23
C SER A 11 -24.15 1.05 21.64
N GLN A 12 -24.37 2.15 22.37
CA GLN A 12 -23.88 3.47 21.98
C GLN A 12 -22.35 3.59 22.10
N LEU A 13 -21.75 3.07 23.17
CA LEU A 13 -20.30 3.03 23.34
C LEU A 13 -19.65 2.19 22.24
N ARG A 14 -20.21 1.01 21.93
CA ARG A 14 -19.75 0.18 20.81
C ARG A 14 -19.89 0.92 19.48
N ARG A 15 -21.01 1.59 19.22
CA ARG A 15 -21.18 2.42 18.01
C ARG A 15 -20.19 3.57 17.96
N ALA A 16 -19.95 4.27 19.06
CA ALA A 16 -19.00 5.37 19.15
C ALA A 16 -17.57 4.91 18.92
N MET A 17 -17.16 3.77 19.49
CA MET A 17 -15.84 3.17 19.24
C MET A 17 -15.69 2.69 17.79
N THR A 18 -16.75 2.14 17.19
CA THR A 18 -16.74 1.72 15.77
C THR A 18 -16.82 2.90 14.80
N ALA A 19 -17.47 4.00 15.19
CA ALA A 19 -17.53 5.23 14.40
C ALA A 19 -16.20 5.99 14.46
N ALA A 20 -15.58 6.06 15.64
CA ALA A 20 -14.27 6.67 15.84
C ALA A 20 -13.13 5.90 15.12
N SER A 21 -13.32 4.61 14.82
CA SER A 21 -12.35 3.81 14.06
C SER A 21 -12.53 3.90 12.53
N ARG A 22 -13.62 4.50 12.05
CA ARG A 22 -13.81 4.83 10.63
C ARG A 22 -13.31 6.25 10.42
N GLY A 23 -12.03 6.38 10.08
CA GLY A 23 -11.49 7.65 9.59
C GLY A 23 -12.29 8.19 8.40
N PRO A 24 -12.09 9.45 8.00
CA PRO A 24 -12.92 10.12 6.99
C PRO A 24 -12.95 9.41 5.63
N TYR A 25 -11.94 8.57 5.36
CA TYR A 25 -11.77 7.88 4.09
C TYR A 25 -11.65 6.35 4.25
N PRO A 26 -12.73 5.62 4.61
CA PRO A 26 -12.68 4.18 4.83
C PRO A 26 -12.25 3.37 3.60
N ARG A 27 -12.64 3.78 2.38
CA ARG A 27 -12.29 3.03 1.15
C ARG A 27 -10.82 3.21 0.80
N LEU A 28 -10.32 4.45 0.83
CA LEU A 28 -8.89 4.73 0.61
C LEU A 28 -8.03 4.07 1.68
N SER A 29 -8.50 4.03 2.94
CA SER A 29 -7.79 3.33 4.02
C SER A 29 -7.72 1.82 3.79
N ALA A 30 -8.76 1.21 3.22
CA ALA A 30 -8.75 -0.20 2.85
C ALA A 30 -7.82 -0.47 1.67
N TRP A 31 -7.87 0.40 0.65
CA TRP A 31 -6.97 0.36 -0.50
C TRP A 31 -5.50 0.44 -0.09
N ALA A 32 -5.12 1.35 0.82
CA ALA A 32 -3.75 1.47 1.32
C ALA A 32 -3.27 0.19 2.05
N ARG A 33 -4.13 -0.42 2.88
CA ARG A 33 -3.80 -1.71 3.53
C ARG A 33 -3.58 -2.82 2.51
N GLN A 34 -4.43 -2.89 1.49
CA GLN A 34 -4.30 -3.88 0.43
C GLN A 34 -3.03 -3.65 -0.41
N THR A 35 -2.63 -2.40 -0.65
CA THR A 35 -1.34 -2.08 -1.31
C THR A 35 -0.17 -2.69 -0.52
N ARG A 36 -0.13 -2.50 0.80
CA ARG A 36 0.91 -3.08 1.67
C ARG A 36 0.93 -4.61 1.58
N ASP A 37 -0.24 -5.23 1.59
CA ASP A 37 -0.36 -6.70 1.54
C ASP A 37 0.09 -7.25 0.18
N LEU A 38 -0.22 -6.57 -0.93
CA LEU A 38 0.25 -6.92 -2.27
C LEU A 38 1.76 -6.75 -2.42
N VAL A 39 2.37 -5.71 -1.84
CA VAL A 39 3.84 -5.57 -1.82
C VAL A 39 4.48 -6.74 -1.06
N ARG A 40 3.92 -7.17 0.07
CA ARG A 40 4.40 -8.35 0.78
C ARG A 40 4.31 -9.60 -0.11
N ASP A 41 3.22 -9.77 -0.83
CA ASP A 41 3.03 -10.92 -1.72
C ASP A 41 4.04 -10.93 -2.89
N VAL A 42 4.41 -9.75 -3.43
CA VAL A 42 5.52 -9.60 -4.39
C VAL A 42 6.84 -10.04 -3.78
N ILE A 43 7.15 -9.63 -2.55
CA ILE A 43 8.38 -10.03 -1.84
C ILE A 43 8.42 -11.55 -1.63
N VAL A 44 7.31 -12.14 -1.20
CA VAL A 44 7.19 -13.60 -1.02
C VAL A 44 7.40 -14.33 -2.34
N ALA A 45 6.77 -13.87 -3.43
CA ALA A 45 6.94 -14.46 -4.75
C ALA A 45 8.39 -14.33 -5.27
N ALA A 46 9.02 -13.17 -5.05
CA ALA A 46 10.42 -12.95 -5.41
C ALA A 46 11.36 -13.93 -4.68
N ASN A 47 11.16 -14.12 -3.36
CA ASN A 47 11.93 -15.10 -2.59
C ASN A 47 11.72 -16.53 -3.12
N ALA A 48 10.50 -16.90 -3.50
CA ALA A 48 10.18 -18.23 -4.01
C ALA A 48 10.89 -18.57 -5.34
N VAL A 49 11.23 -17.56 -6.15
CA VAL A 49 11.97 -17.72 -7.41
C VAL A 49 13.48 -17.43 -7.27
N GLY A 50 13.99 -17.38 -6.03
CA GLY A 50 15.41 -17.16 -5.77
C GLY A 50 15.88 -15.72 -5.98
N ILE A 51 14.96 -14.75 -5.90
CA ILE A 51 15.24 -13.31 -5.82
C ILE A 51 15.03 -12.87 -4.37
N ASP A 52 15.98 -13.29 -3.53
CA ASP A 52 16.06 -12.90 -2.13
C ASP A 52 16.39 -11.40 -1.95
N GLU A 53 16.46 -10.95 -0.71
CA GLU A 53 16.71 -9.54 -0.40
C GLU A 53 18.05 -9.03 -0.97
N ALA A 54 19.11 -9.83 -0.89
CA ALA A 54 20.41 -9.44 -1.44
C ALA A 54 20.32 -9.25 -2.97
N ARG A 55 19.64 -10.17 -3.66
CA ARG A 55 19.44 -10.07 -5.11
C ARG A 55 18.51 -8.93 -5.48
N ARG A 56 17.45 -8.64 -4.71
CA ARG A 56 16.58 -7.46 -4.94
C ARG A 56 17.32 -6.13 -4.75
N ARG A 57 18.26 -6.06 -3.81
CA ARG A 57 19.13 -4.88 -3.63
C ARG A 57 20.13 -4.71 -4.78
N ALA A 58 20.62 -5.82 -5.33
CA ALA A 58 21.55 -5.80 -6.45
C ALA A 58 20.86 -5.60 -7.82
N LEU A 59 19.56 -5.88 -7.92
CA LEU A 59 18.78 -5.68 -9.13
C LEU A 59 18.42 -4.21 -9.29
N LEU A 60 19.28 -3.48 -10.02
CA LEU A 60 19.14 -2.05 -10.29
C LEU A 60 18.31 -1.81 -11.56
N LEU A 61 17.38 -0.88 -11.46
CA LEU A 61 16.64 -0.31 -12.59
C LEU A 61 17.14 1.12 -12.82
N HIS A 62 17.41 1.46 -14.08
CA HIS A 62 17.75 2.83 -14.46
C HIS A 62 16.47 3.62 -14.74
N ILE A 63 16.08 4.49 -13.81
CA ILE A 63 14.81 5.25 -13.82
C ILE A 63 15.13 6.72 -13.62
N ASP A 64 14.70 7.58 -14.55
CA ASP A 64 14.91 9.05 -14.49
C ASP A 64 16.36 9.44 -14.15
N HIS A 65 17.32 8.88 -14.90
CA HIS A 65 18.76 9.09 -14.73
C HIS A 65 19.35 8.61 -13.40
N ARG A 66 18.62 7.76 -12.66
CA ARG A 66 19.06 7.22 -11.36
C ARG A 66 18.95 5.71 -11.36
N ASP A 67 19.92 5.07 -10.72
CA ASP A 67 19.85 3.64 -10.44
C ASP A 67 19.11 3.42 -9.12
N ILE A 68 17.99 2.71 -9.20
CA ILE A 68 17.15 2.40 -8.04
C ILE A 68 16.97 0.88 -7.99
N SER A 69 17.25 0.29 -6.82
CA SER A 69 17.07 -1.15 -6.65
C SER A 69 15.60 -1.55 -6.55
N MET A 70 15.28 -2.79 -6.94
CA MET A 70 13.95 -3.36 -6.69
C MET A 70 13.59 -3.33 -5.20
N GLU A 71 14.53 -3.61 -4.30
CA GLU A 71 14.29 -3.55 -2.86
C GLU A 71 13.90 -2.13 -2.42
N THR A 72 14.59 -1.10 -2.92
CA THR A 72 14.26 0.29 -2.64
C THR A 72 12.86 0.64 -3.12
N ILE A 73 12.50 0.26 -4.35
CA ILE A 73 11.16 0.48 -4.91
C ILE A 73 10.08 -0.14 -4.00
N LEU A 74 10.21 -1.44 -3.67
CA LEU A 74 9.22 -2.13 -2.86
C LEU A 74 9.16 -1.57 -1.44
N ALA A 75 10.29 -1.18 -0.86
CA ALA A 75 10.34 -0.55 0.46
C ALA A 75 9.63 0.81 0.46
N THR A 76 9.82 1.63 -0.58
CA THR A 76 9.15 2.92 -0.76
C THR A 76 7.64 2.75 -0.86
N ILE A 77 7.14 1.89 -1.75
CA ILE A 77 5.68 1.66 -1.91
C ILE A 77 5.08 1.13 -0.59
N ARG A 78 5.78 0.21 0.08
CA ARG A 78 5.36 -0.30 1.39
C ARG A 78 5.29 0.81 2.44
N TYR A 79 6.28 1.72 2.46
CA TYR A 79 6.29 2.85 3.37
C TYR A 79 5.12 3.79 3.10
N HIS A 80 4.87 4.14 1.83
CA HIS A 80 3.72 4.96 1.44
C HIS A 80 2.41 4.31 1.92
N ALA A 81 2.23 3.02 1.67
CA ALA A 81 1.04 2.27 2.05
C ALA A 81 0.83 2.12 3.57
N ALA A 82 1.91 1.98 4.34
CA ALA A 82 1.87 1.73 5.77
C ALA A 82 1.83 3.00 6.62
N GLU A 83 2.49 4.07 6.17
CA GLU A 83 2.72 5.27 6.96
C GLU A 83 2.15 6.53 6.31
N GLU A 84 2.54 6.81 5.05
CA GLU A 84 2.21 8.08 4.39
C GLU A 84 0.73 8.20 4.02
N TYR A 85 0.14 7.23 3.32
CA TYR A 85 -1.28 7.25 2.98
C TYR A 85 -2.13 7.30 4.26
N PRO A 86 -1.89 6.47 5.29
CA PRO A 86 -2.64 6.60 6.54
C PRO A 86 -2.46 7.96 7.22
N TYR A 87 -1.27 8.56 7.14
CA TYR A 87 -1.06 9.93 7.66
C TYR A 87 -1.90 10.95 6.90
N LEU A 88 -1.86 10.95 5.56
CA LEU A 88 -2.62 11.86 4.71
C LEU A 88 -4.14 11.72 4.92
N LEU A 89 -4.63 10.49 5.07
CA LEU A 89 -6.06 10.20 5.25
C LEU A 89 -6.58 10.53 6.66
N ARG A 90 -5.71 10.70 7.66
CA ARG A 90 -6.12 11.09 9.02
C ARG A 90 -6.19 12.60 9.24
N HIS A 91 -5.51 13.38 8.40
CA HIS A 91 -5.45 14.82 8.54
C HIS A 91 -6.37 15.50 7.53
N GLU A 92 -7.16 16.46 8.00
CA GLU A 92 -8.08 17.23 7.17
C GLU A 92 -7.33 18.38 6.49
N SER A 93 -6.73 18.10 5.33
CA SER A 93 -6.24 19.12 4.42
C SER A 93 -6.76 18.84 3.02
N SER A 94 -7.25 19.88 2.35
CA SER A 94 -7.76 19.81 0.98
C SER A 94 -6.71 19.32 -0.03
N GLN A 95 -5.43 19.39 0.31
CA GLN A 95 -4.32 18.95 -0.53
C GLN A 95 -3.89 17.50 -0.28
N ASN A 96 -4.39 16.84 0.77
CA ASN A 96 -3.91 15.49 1.13
C ASN A 96 -4.32 14.42 0.12
N LEU A 97 -5.52 14.53 -0.46
CA LEU A 97 -5.94 13.63 -1.54
C LEU A 97 -5.09 13.84 -2.79
N LEU A 98 -4.77 15.08 -3.14
CA LEU A 98 -3.86 15.39 -4.24
C LEU A 98 -2.46 14.80 -4.00
N ALA A 99 -1.93 14.95 -2.78
CA ALA A 99 -0.65 14.35 -2.40
C ALA A 99 -0.69 12.83 -2.52
N LEU A 100 -1.75 12.17 -2.04
CA LEU A 100 -1.93 10.72 -2.17
C LEU A 100 -1.91 10.29 -3.64
N HIS A 101 -2.67 10.98 -4.51
CA HIS A 101 -2.68 10.65 -5.93
C HIS A 101 -1.33 10.88 -6.61
N ALA A 102 -0.62 11.95 -6.26
CA ALA A 102 0.72 12.23 -6.78
C ALA A 102 1.73 11.16 -6.32
N THR A 103 1.72 10.79 -5.05
CA THR A 103 2.56 9.71 -4.51
C THR A 103 2.23 8.37 -5.19
N ASN A 104 0.94 8.03 -5.36
CA ASN A 104 0.52 6.83 -6.06
C ASN A 104 0.93 6.81 -7.54
N LEU A 105 0.99 7.97 -8.21
CA LEU A 105 1.48 8.04 -9.59
C LEU A 105 2.95 7.59 -9.70
N ASN A 106 3.78 7.96 -8.72
CA ASN A 106 5.17 7.49 -8.64
C ASN A 106 5.22 5.97 -8.38
N ASP A 107 4.41 5.47 -7.45
CA ASP A 107 4.35 4.02 -7.15
C ASP A 107 3.95 3.21 -8.38
N ARG A 108 2.94 3.66 -9.13
CA ARG A 108 2.50 3.04 -10.39
C ARG A 108 3.62 3.02 -11.42
N TYR A 109 4.34 4.14 -11.56
CA TYR A 109 5.46 4.24 -12.49
C TYR A 109 6.57 3.24 -12.12
N PHE A 110 6.92 3.12 -10.84
CA PHE A 110 7.92 2.15 -10.41
C PHE A 110 7.50 0.70 -10.66
N VAL A 111 6.26 0.33 -10.33
CA VAL A 111 5.76 -1.03 -10.60
C VAL A 111 5.72 -1.31 -12.10
N LEU A 112 5.36 -0.31 -12.93
CA LEU A 112 5.43 -0.45 -14.38
C LEU A 112 6.85 -0.78 -14.86
N GLN A 113 7.88 -0.11 -14.33
CA GLN A 113 9.27 -0.43 -14.69
C GLN A 113 9.67 -1.84 -14.25
N LEU A 114 9.27 -2.26 -13.05
CA LEU A 114 9.47 -3.64 -12.58
C LEU A 114 8.82 -4.65 -13.53
N THR A 115 7.57 -4.43 -13.96
CA THR A 115 6.87 -5.33 -14.90
C THR A 115 7.49 -5.39 -16.29
N ARG A 116 8.39 -4.46 -16.65
CA ARG A 116 9.11 -4.47 -17.94
C ARG A 116 10.50 -5.08 -17.86
N THR A 117 10.97 -5.42 -16.65
CA THR A 117 12.31 -5.97 -16.46
C THR A 117 12.29 -7.46 -16.79
N GLU A 118 13.10 -7.89 -17.76
CA GLU A 118 13.16 -9.29 -18.23
C GLU A 118 13.48 -10.28 -17.10
N ALA A 119 14.39 -9.90 -16.19
CA ALA A 119 14.78 -10.73 -15.05
C ALA A 119 13.63 -11.01 -14.06
N LEU A 120 12.52 -10.27 -14.16
CA LEU A 120 11.34 -10.42 -13.31
C LEU A 120 10.16 -11.12 -14.02
N GLN A 121 10.32 -11.51 -15.30
CA GLN A 121 9.30 -12.19 -16.12
C GLN A 121 9.22 -13.69 -15.79
N VAL A 122 9.06 -14.01 -14.51
CA VAL A 122 9.01 -15.38 -14.00
C VAL A 122 7.81 -15.55 -13.09
N GLU A 123 7.10 -16.67 -13.22
CA GLU A 123 5.98 -16.99 -12.33
C GLU A 123 6.48 -17.56 -10.98
N PRO A 124 5.81 -17.25 -9.85
CA PRO A 124 4.59 -16.44 -9.72
C PRO A 124 4.84 -14.91 -9.63
N LEU A 125 6.09 -14.44 -9.77
CA LEU A 125 6.47 -13.05 -9.48
C LEU A 125 5.81 -12.04 -10.43
N ILE A 126 5.82 -12.30 -11.73
CA ILE A 126 5.23 -11.37 -12.71
C ILE A 126 3.73 -11.17 -12.44
N SER A 127 2.98 -12.25 -12.19
CA SER A 127 1.57 -12.19 -11.81
C SER A 127 1.33 -11.34 -10.56
N ARG A 128 2.24 -11.36 -9.56
CA ARG A 128 2.12 -10.51 -8.36
C ARG A 128 2.43 -9.05 -8.63
N LEU A 129 3.41 -8.75 -9.47
CA LEU A 129 3.70 -7.38 -9.90
C LEU A 129 2.52 -6.80 -10.70
N GLU A 130 1.90 -7.58 -11.58
CA GLU A 130 0.71 -7.17 -12.32
C GLU A 130 -0.51 -6.95 -11.42
N ALA A 131 -0.71 -7.82 -10.41
CA ALA A 131 -1.75 -7.62 -9.41
C ALA A 131 -1.56 -6.33 -8.60
N LEU A 132 -0.33 -6.04 -8.17
CA LEU A 132 0.00 -4.78 -7.50
C LEU A 132 -0.25 -3.59 -8.43
N ARG A 133 0.21 -3.64 -9.68
CA ARG A 133 -0.02 -2.57 -10.66
C ARG A 133 -1.51 -2.31 -10.87
N SER A 134 -2.28 -3.36 -11.13
CA SER A 134 -3.73 -3.29 -11.34
C SER A 134 -4.43 -2.66 -10.13
N HIS A 135 -4.02 -3.02 -8.90
CA HIS A 135 -4.54 -2.41 -7.69
C HIS A 135 -4.23 -0.91 -7.58
N LEU A 136 -3.00 -0.49 -7.92
CA LEU A 136 -2.60 0.92 -7.91
C LEU A 136 -3.29 1.75 -9.01
N ASP A 137 -3.69 1.12 -10.12
CA ASP A 137 -4.48 1.73 -11.18
C ASP A 137 -5.94 1.99 -10.76
N ASN A 138 -6.43 1.30 -9.72
CA ASN A 138 -7.81 1.35 -9.24
C ASN A 138 -7.92 1.99 -7.84
N VAL A 139 -7.43 3.24 -7.72
CA VAL A 139 -7.67 4.03 -6.50
C VAL A 139 -9.18 4.28 -6.36
N PRO A 140 -9.81 3.93 -5.22
CA PRO A 140 -11.24 4.13 -5.07
C PRO A 140 -11.58 5.60 -4.92
N ASP A 141 -12.69 6.02 -5.51
CA ASP A 141 -13.40 7.20 -5.01
C ASP A 141 -13.85 6.92 -3.57
N GLU A 142 -13.96 7.96 -2.74
CA GLU A 142 -14.60 7.79 -1.43
C GLU A 142 -16.12 7.57 -1.60
#